data_AF-A0A7K0PWJ2-F1
#
_entry.id   AF-A0A7K0PWJ2-F1
#
_cell.length_a   1.000
_cell.length_b   1.000
_cell.length_c   1.000
_cell.angle_alpha   90.00
_cell.angle_beta   90.00
_cell.angle_gamma   90.00
#
_symmetry.space_group_name_H-M   'P 1'
#
loop_
_entity.id
_entity.type
_entity.pdbx_description
1 polymer ?
#
loop_
_entity_poly.entity_id
_entity_poly.type
_entity_poly.pdbx_seq_one_letter_code
_entity_poly.pdbx_strand_id
1 'polypeptide(L)' 'AARGFVARARRVVSAGRPACPLCSMPLDPAGHVCPRQNGYRR' A
#
# COMPACT_ATOMS: atom_id res chain seq x y z
N ALA A 1 10.43 11.03 -17.31
CA ALA A 1 9.99 9.68 -17.75
C ALA A 1 9.81 8.68 -16.59
N ALA A 2 10.80 8.47 -15.71
CA ALA A 2 10.78 7.39 -14.70
C ALA A 2 9.61 7.40 -13.69
N ARG A 3 9.18 8.57 -13.17
CA ARG A 3 8.13 8.67 -12.13
C ARG A 3 6.80 8.03 -12.54
N GLY A 4 6.39 8.22 -13.80
CA GLY A 4 5.13 7.67 -14.30
C GLY A 4 5.17 6.15 -14.49
N PHE A 5 6.34 5.58 -14.79
CA PHE A 5 6.52 4.13 -14.87
C PHE A 5 6.42 3.49 -13.48
N VAL A 6 7.12 4.07 -12.50
CA VAL A 6 7.11 3.61 -11.10
C VAL A 6 5.68 3.59 -10.52
N ALA A 7 4.87 4.62 -10.79
CA ALA A 7 3.48 4.66 -10.32
C ALA A 7 2.62 3.52 -10.90
N ARG A 8 2.80 3.19 -12.18
CA ARG A 8 2.07 2.10 -12.84
C ARG A 8 2.52 0.73 -12.33
N ALA A 9 3.84 0.51 -12.22
CA ALA A 9 4.40 -0.73 -11.69
C ALA A 9 3.91 -1.01 -10.25
N ARG A 10 3.87 0.02 -9.40
CA ARG A 10 3.34 -0.10 -8.02
C ARG A 10 1.89 -0.58 -7.98
N ARG A 11 1.02 -0.06 -8.86
CA ARG A 11 -0.38 -0.49 -8.94
C ARG A 11 -0.52 -1.96 -9.33
N VAL A 12 0.29 -2.42 -10.29
CA VAL A 12 0.29 -3.82 -10.75
C VAL A 12 0.73 -4.76 -9.64
N VAL A 13 1.88 -4.48 -9.02
CA VAL A 13 2.42 -5.30 -7.92
C VAL A 13 1.47 -5.32 -6.72
N SER A 14 0.74 -4.22 -6.49
CA SER A 14 -0.16 -4.12 -5.36
C SER A 14 -1.53 -4.77 -5.55
N ALA A 15 -1.95 -5.07 -6.78
CA ALA A 15 -3.26 -5.65 -7.07
C ALA A 15 -3.43 -7.07 -6.49
N GLY A 16 -2.33 -7.81 -6.29
CA GLY A 16 -2.35 -9.11 -5.62
C GLY A 16 -2.30 -9.05 -4.09
N ARG A 17 -2.15 -7.85 -3.49
CA ARG A 17 -2.04 -7.69 -2.04
C ARG A 17 -3.42 -7.43 -1.43
N PRO A 18 -3.77 -8.06 -0.29
CA PRO A 18 -5.02 -7.76 0.40
C PRO A 18 -5.09 -6.27 0.76
N ALA A 19 -6.25 -5.65 0.54
CA ALA A 19 -6.46 -4.25 0.88
C ALA A 19 -6.63 -4.10 2.39
N CYS A 20 -6.07 -3.02 2.95
CA CYS A 20 -6.24 -2.67 4.35
C CYS A 20 -7.73 -2.38 4.63
N PRO A 21 -8.34 -3.00 5.66
CA PRO A 21 -9.76 -2.80 5.98
C PRO A 21 -10.10 -1.35 6.30
N LEU A 22 -9.12 -0.57 6.80
CA LEU A 22 -9.35 0.81 7.22
C LEU A 22 -8.65 1.88 6.40
N CYS A 23 -7.89 1.60 5.35
CA CYS A 23 -7.50 2.66 4.40
C CYS A 23 -7.61 2.26 2.95
N SER A 24 -8.06 1.04 2.64
CA SER A 24 -8.14 0.46 1.28
C SER A 24 -6.83 0.43 0.51
N MET A 25 -5.70 0.79 1.15
CA MET A 25 -4.39 0.66 0.54
C MET A 25 -3.89 -0.78 0.65
N PRO A 26 -3.05 -1.23 -0.30
CA PRO A 26 -2.43 -2.55 -0.28
C PRO A 26 -1.64 -2.79 1.02
N LEU A 27 -1.89 -3.92 1.70
CA LEU A 27 -1.10 -4.35 2.85
C LEU A 27 0.30 -4.79 2.38
N ASP A 28 1.35 -4.26 2.99
CA ASP A 28 2.72 -4.71 2.72
C ASP A 28 3.02 -5.98 3.53
N PRO A 29 3.61 -7.03 2.94
CA PRO A 29 4.04 -8.22 3.67
C PRO A 29 5.02 -7.94 4.82
N ALA A 30 5.82 -6.86 4.76
CA ALA A 30 6.71 -6.47 5.85
C ALA A 30 5.98 -5.73 7.01
N GLY A 31 4.68 -5.49 6.87
CA GLY A 31 3.87 -4.72 7.82
C GLY A 31 3.31 -3.45 7.20
N HIS A 32 2.01 -3.22 7.38
CA HIS A 32 1.32 -2.05 6.85
C HIS A 32 1.18 -0.96 7.90
N VAL A 33 1.70 0.25 7.59
CA VAL A 33 1.43 1.46 8.38
C VAL A 33 0.20 2.14 7.82
N CYS A 34 -0.93 2.02 8.52
CA CYS A 34 -2.18 2.63 8.06
C CYS A 34 -2.16 4.15 8.32
N PRO A 35 -2.24 5.00 7.29
CA PRO A 35 -2.32 6.45 7.49
C PRO A 35 -3.59 6.86 8.25
N ARG A 36 -4.69 6.09 8.15
CA ARG A 36 -5.90 6.33 8.98
C ARG A 36 -5.69 6.03 10.47
N GLN A 37 -4.70 5.21 10.83
CA GLN A 37 -4.34 4.94 12.21
C GLN A 37 -3.19 5.84 12.71
N ASN A 38 -2.73 6.80 11.90
CA ASN A 38 -1.60 7.68 12.23
C ASN A 38 -0.36 6.93 12.79
N GLY A 39 -0.08 5.73 12.25
CA GLY A 39 1.06 4.93 12.68
C GLY A 39 0.89 4.15 13.99
N TYR A 40 -0.30 4.11 14.60
CA TYR A 40 -0.57 3.27 15.77
C TYR A 40 -0.35 1.78 15.44
N ARG A 41 0.68 1.18 16.04
CA ARG A 41 0.93 -0.28 16.04
C ARG A 41 0.76 -0.74 17.49
N ARG A 42 -0.12 -1.70 17.72
CA ARG A 42 -0.27 -2.36 19.04
C ARG A 42 0.78 -3.45 19.19
#